data_AF-L0I8Z5-F1
#
_entry.id   AF-L0I8Z5-F1
#
_cell.length_a   1.000
_cell.length_b   1.000
_cell.length_c   1.000
_cell.angle_alpha   90.00
_cell.angle_beta   90.00
_cell.angle_gamma   90.00
#
_symmetry.space_group_name_H-M   'P 1'
#
loop_
_entity.id
_entity.type
_entity.pdbx_description
1 polymer ?
#
loop_
_entity_poly.entity_id
_entity_poly.type
_entity_poly.pdbx_seq_one_letter_code
_entity_poly.pdbx_strand_id
1 'polypeptide(L)'
;MSASTHPIARRLSSLGESDRSLLALVMGLPLIDGIFPALVLAGALENPLDAIQIGLLIFGGSATVAVVLGEMDGTPREQARTVLVVGVPLILVAALQAAIAPSIASVLDLVTFERFAALVIAAIAAKTASARIGEYLPGPGVIIALGLLASLDPEGATFEILADPMLVANALLAAGIGVGFALSLAVFGPVLRRYVDVDRFRFGCALALGILPLSLLGMAFGQAPLAVLVVAGLFALDPDGEEGDEATAKQPTQSAADRAHRTDGGVRRSHDDAAEPGEEDSTVGESAIYDPYPSDDGTDTAGRAPWM
;
A
#
# COMPACT_ATOMS: atom_id res chain seq x y z
N MET A 1 8.99 7.04 39.51
CA MET A 1 9.21 5.58 39.55
C MET A 1 7.87 4.88 39.50
N SER A 2 7.62 4.14 38.42
CA SER A 2 6.82 2.90 38.31
C SER A 2 6.60 2.62 36.83
N ALA A 3 7.62 2.02 36.21
CA ALA A 3 7.51 1.46 34.88
C ALA A 3 6.76 0.13 35.00
N SER A 4 5.50 0.10 34.58
CA SER A 4 4.75 -1.15 34.41
C SER A 4 5.38 -1.94 33.27
N THR A 5 6.27 -2.85 33.64
CA THR A 5 6.90 -3.84 32.76
C THR A 5 5.89 -4.94 32.49
N HIS A 6 5.10 -4.81 31.42
CA HIS A 6 4.30 -5.93 30.94
C HIS A 6 5.15 -6.78 29.98
N PRO A 7 5.56 -8.00 30.36
CA PRO A 7 6.47 -8.83 29.54
C PRO A 7 5.86 -9.24 28.19
N ILE A 8 4.54 -9.14 28.04
CA ILE A 8 3.81 -9.42 26.79
C ILE A 8 3.98 -8.26 25.78
N ALA A 9 4.11 -7.01 26.23
CA ALA A 9 4.31 -5.86 25.35
C ALA A 9 5.70 -5.90 24.66
N ARG A 10 6.73 -6.45 25.34
CA ARG A 10 8.06 -6.61 24.74
C ARG A 10 8.15 -7.76 23.73
N ARG A 11 7.30 -8.78 23.83
CA ARG A 11 7.26 -9.87 22.82
C ARG A 11 6.56 -9.45 21.54
N LEU A 12 5.67 -8.46 21.62
CA LEU A 12 5.07 -7.81 20.44
C LEU A 12 6.01 -6.78 19.81
N SER A 13 6.87 -6.10 20.59
CA SER A 13 7.88 -5.20 20.01
C SER A 13 9.01 -5.95 19.29
N SER A 14 9.44 -7.12 19.79
CA SER A 14 10.51 -7.90 19.14
C SER A 14 10.11 -8.59 17.83
N LEU A 15 8.82 -8.63 17.49
CA LEU A 15 8.33 -9.13 16.21
C LEU A 15 8.33 -8.05 15.11
N GLY A 16 8.52 -6.77 15.47
CA GLY A 16 8.44 -5.65 14.53
C GLY A 16 9.77 -4.95 14.21
N GLU A 17 10.89 -5.40 14.77
CA GLU A 17 12.15 -4.64 14.80
C GLU A 17 13.26 -5.23 13.90
N SER A 18 12.93 -6.19 13.03
CA SER A 18 13.87 -6.70 12.04
C SER A 18 13.33 -6.49 10.63
N ASP A 19 14.18 -5.99 9.75
CA ASP A 19 13.96 -5.80 8.31
C ASP A 19 13.22 -6.99 7.67
N ARG A 20 13.62 -8.20 8.10
CA ARG A 20 13.03 -9.45 7.68
C ARG A 20 11.54 -9.57 8.01
N SER A 21 11.15 -9.16 9.22
CA SER A 21 9.76 -9.25 9.66
C SER A 21 8.87 -8.26 8.90
N LEU A 22 9.37 -7.04 8.69
CA LEU A 22 8.65 -6.04 7.89
C LEU A 22 8.51 -6.48 6.43
N LEU A 23 9.57 -7.03 5.84
CA LEU A 23 9.51 -7.60 4.50
C LEU A 23 8.56 -8.79 4.42
N ALA A 24 8.62 -9.71 5.40
CA ALA A 24 7.73 -10.87 5.47
C ALA A 24 6.26 -10.47 5.61
N LEU A 25 5.97 -9.46 6.43
CA LEU A 25 4.63 -8.94 6.59
C LEU A 25 4.15 -8.34 5.27
N VAL A 26 4.92 -7.45 4.65
CA VAL A 26 4.49 -6.76 3.42
C VAL A 26 4.33 -7.72 2.25
N MET A 27 5.31 -8.57 1.98
CA MET A 27 5.23 -9.51 0.86
C MET A 27 4.27 -10.66 1.12
N GLY A 28 4.09 -11.06 2.38
CA GLY A 28 3.19 -12.15 2.79
C GLY A 28 1.74 -11.71 2.98
N LEU A 29 1.48 -10.40 3.13
CA LEU A 29 0.14 -9.88 3.40
C LEU A 29 -0.90 -10.35 2.37
N PRO A 30 -0.64 -10.29 1.04
CA PRO A 30 -1.61 -10.75 0.04
C PRO A 30 -2.01 -12.22 0.16
N LEU A 31 -1.15 -13.06 0.75
CA LEU A 31 -1.45 -14.48 0.98
C LEU A 31 -2.36 -14.66 2.20
N ILE A 32 -2.21 -13.80 3.21
CA ILE A 32 -2.86 -13.91 4.52
C ILE A 32 -4.20 -13.18 4.52
N ASP A 33 -4.28 -12.01 3.87
CA ASP A 33 -5.49 -11.21 3.78
C ASP A 33 -6.50 -11.74 2.74
N GLY A 34 -6.09 -12.76 1.97
CA GLY A 34 -6.92 -13.45 1.00
C GLY A 34 -6.92 -12.81 -0.40
N ILE A 35 -6.18 -11.74 -0.64
CA ILE A 35 -6.13 -11.08 -1.96
C ILE A 35 -5.62 -12.04 -3.03
N PHE A 36 -4.50 -12.72 -2.78
CA PHE A 36 -3.93 -13.64 -3.77
C PHE A 36 -4.85 -14.85 -4.02
N PRO A 37 -5.38 -15.57 -3.01
CA PRO A 37 -6.42 -16.58 -3.22
C PRO A 37 -7.63 -16.06 -4.00
N ALA A 38 -8.09 -14.84 -3.72
CA ALA A 38 -9.22 -14.25 -4.44
C ALA A 38 -8.88 -14.00 -5.92
N LEU A 39 -7.67 -13.52 -6.22
CA LEU A 39 -7.19 -13.34 -7.59
C LEU A 39 -7.07 -14.67 -8.33
N VAL A 40 -6.56 -15.71 -7.67
CA VAL A 40 -6.48 -17.06 -8.25
C VAL A 40 -7.88 -17.56 -8.60
N LEU A 41 -8.83 -17.46 -7.67
CA LEU A 41 -10.21 -17.90 -7.87
C LEU A 41 -10.97 -17.07 -8.91
N ALA A 42 -10.62 -15.80 -9.05
CA ALA A 42 -11.19 -14.89 -10.04
C ALA A 42 -10.53 -15.00 -11.43
N GLY A 43 -9.68 -16.00 -11.68
CA GLY A 43 -9.07 -16.22 -13.00
C GLY A 43 -7.92 -15.27 -13.35
N ALA A 44 -7.37 -14.52 -12.40
CA ALA A 44 -6.32 -13.53 -12.67
C ALA A 44 -4.96 -14.13 -13.05
N LEU A 45 -4.83 -15.47 -13.07
CA LEU A 45 -3.60 -16.21 -13.32
C LEU A 45 -3.74 -17.20 -14.48
N GLU A 46 -4.69 -17.00 -15.39
CA GLU A 46 -4.88 -17.90 -16.54
C GLU A 46 -3.69 -17.87 -17.51
N ASN A 47 -3.07 -16.71 -17.72
CA ASN A 47 -1.93 -16.56 -18.63
C ASN A 47 -0.63 -16.18 -17.89
N PRO A 48 0.55 -16.54 -18.43
CA PRO A 48 1.83 -16.17 -17.84
C PRO A 48 2.06 -14.65 -17.73
N LEU A 49 1.52 -13.85 -18.66
CA LEU A 49 1.63 -12.39 -18.60
C LEU A 49 0.81 -11.81 -17.44
N ASP A 50 -0.36 -12.35 -17.18
CA ASP A 50 -1.20 -11.93 -16.06
C ASP A 50 -0.51 -12.30 -14.74
N ALA A 51 0.14 -13.47 -14.67
CA ALA A 51 0.99 -13.84 -13.55
C ALA A 51 2.16 -12.87 -13.33
N ILE A 52 2.84 -12.39 -14.39
CA ILE A 52 3.88 -11.35 -14.26
C ILE A 52 3.29 -10.06 -13.68
N GLN A 53 2.17 -9.60 -14.24
CA GLN A 53 1.50 -8.38 -13.81
C GLN A 53 1.07 -8.45 -12.34
N ILE A 54 0.43 -9.56 -11.94
CA ILE A 54 0.02 -9.83 -10.56
C ILE A 54 1.26 -9.93 -9.66
N GLY A 55 2.31 -10.60 -10.11
CA GLY A 55 3.58 -10.72 -9.40
C GLY A 55 4.18 -9.36 -9.05
N LEU A 56 4.24 -8.45 -10.02
CA LEU A 56 4.79 -7.11 -9.83
C LEU A 56 3.89 -6.20 -9.01
N LEU A 57 2.56 -6.27 -9.18
CA LEU A 57 1.64 -5.34 -8.52
C LEU A 57 1.25 -5.78 -7.09
N ILE A 58 1.08 -7.08 -6.87
CA ILE A 58 0.56 -7.62 -5.61
C ILE A 58 1.70 -7.98 -4.66
N PHE A 59 2.72 -8.70 -5.14
CA PHE A 59 3.87 -9.10 -4.31
C PHE A 59 5.04 -8.11 -4.40
N GLY A 60 5.31 -7.59 -5.59
CA GLY A 60 6.38 -6.61 -5.86
C GLY A 60 5.94 -5.15 -5.69
N GLY A 61 4.75 -4.89 -5.17
CA GLY A 61 4.14 -3.56 -5.19
C GLY A 61 4.89 -2.48 -4.39
N SER A 62 4.28 -1.30 -4.29
CA SER A 62 4.86 -0.11 -3.68
C SER A 62 5.35 -0.31 -2.24
N ALA A 63 4.67 -1.14 -1.45
CA ALA A 63 5.07 -1.47 -0.10
C ALA A 63 6.41 -2.24 -0.06
N THR A 64 6.63 -3.17 -1.00
CA THR A 64 7.89 -3.91 -1.12
C THR A 64 9.04 -2.97 -1.47
N VAL A 65 8.81 -2.01 -2.38
CA VAL A 65 9.80 -0.97 -2.69
C VAL A 65 10.12 -0.12 -1.46
N ALA A 66 9.10 0.34 -0.74
CA ALA A 66 9.27 1.15 0.45
C ALA A 66 10.06 0.42 1.55
N VAL A 67 9.81 -0.87 1.77
CA VAL A 67 10.57 -1.66 2.74
C VAL A 67 12.00 -1.89 2.28
N VAL A 68 12.22 -2.38 1.06
CA VAL A 68 13.57 -2.73 0.59
C VAL A 68 14.47 -1.50 0.45
N LEU A 69 13.93 -0.38 -0.06
CA LEU A 69 14.72 0.83 -0.26
C LEU A 69 14.75 1.74 0.96
N GLY A 70 13.70 1.77 1.79
CA GLY A 70 13.59 2.73 2.90
C GLY A 70 13.94 2.17 4.27
N GLU A 71 13.71 0.88 4.51
CA GLU A 71 13.77 0.29 5.85
C GLU A 71 14.86 -0.76 5.99
N MET A 72 15.22 -1.46 4.91
CA MET A 72 16.27 -2.47 4.98
C MET A 72 17.66 -1.85 5.06
N ASP A 73 18.41 -2.25 6.07
CA ASP A 73 19.79 -1.87 6.30
C ASP A 73 20.77 -2.93 5.79
N GLY A 74 22.06 -2.62 5.86
CA GLY A 74 23.14 -3.54 5.49
C GLY A 74 23.52 -3.55 4.01
N THR A 75 24.34 -4.53 3.64
CA THR A 75 24.88 -4.66 2.28
C THR A 75 23.87 -5.28 1.32
N PRO A 76 23.96 -5.04 0.00
CA PRO A 76 23.07 -5.67 -0.99
C PRO A 76 22.98 -7.20 -0.89
N ARG A 77 24.06 -7.85 -0.44
CA ARG A 77 24.07 -9.31 -0.22
C ARG A 77 23.26 -9.74 1.01
N GLU A 78 23.33 -8.97 2.10
CA GLU A 78 22.56 -9.24 3.31
C GLU A 78 21.06 -9.02 3.06
N GLN A 79 20.72 -7.95 2.33
CA GLN A 79 19.35 -7.68 1.91
C GLN A 79 18.82 -8.79 0.99
N ALA A 80 19.59 -9.19 -0.03
CA ALA A 80 19.20 -10.28 -0.93
C ALA A 80 18.99 -11.61 -0.19
N ARG A 81 19.83 -11.91 0.82
CA ARG A 81 19.65 -13.08 1.67
C ARG A 81 18.33 -13.00 2.46
N THR A 82 18.01 -11.83 3.01
CA THR A 82 16.75 -11.60 3.71
C THR A 82 15.55 -11.80 2.77
N VAL A 83 15.61 -11.25 1.56
CA VAL A 83 14.57 -11.43 0.53
C VAL A 83 14.41 -12.90 0.17
N LEU A 84 15.48 -13.66 -0.06
CA LEU A 84 15.37 -15.09 -0.39
C LEU A 84 14.74 -15.90 0.75
N VAL A 85 15.12 -15.61 1.99
CA VAL A 85 14.62 -16.34 3.15
C VAL A 85 13.13 -16.09 3.38
N VAL A 86 12.62 -14.91 3.03
CA VAL A 86 11.18 -14.59 3.05
C VAL A 86 10.47 -15.11 1.80
N GLY A 87 11.08 -14.92 0.64
CA GLY A 87 10.51 -15.20 -0.67
C GLY A 87 10.32 -16.68 -0.97
N VAL A 88 11.24 -17.56 -0.53
CA VAL A 88 11.11 -19.00 -0.76
C VAL A 88 9.84 -19.57 -0.10
N PRO A 89 9.59 -19.35 1.21
CA PRO A 89 8.33 -19.74 1.83
C PRO A 89 7.10 -19.14 1.15
N LEU A 90 7.16 -17.85 0.75
CA LEU A 90 6.07 -17.16 0.07
C LEU A 90 5.69 -17.87 -1.24
N ILE A 91 6.68 -18.21 -2.07
CA ILE A 91 6.48 -18.94 -3.33
C ILE A 91 5.80 -20.30 -3.08
N LEU A 92 6.22 -21.03 -2.04
CA LEU A 92 5.63 -22.32 -1.69
C LEU A 92 4.17 -22.18 -1.23
N VAL A 93 3.86 -21.16 -0.42
CA VAL A 93 2.49 -20.90 0.04
C VAL A 93 1.59 -20.47 -1.12
N ALA A 94 2.08 -19.63 -2.03
CA ALA A 94 1.34 -19.23 -3.24
C ALA A 94 0.99 -20.45 -4.12
N ALA A 95 1.96 -21.35 -4.34
CA ALA A 95 1.74 -22.59 -5.08
C ALA A 95 0.70 -23.50 -4.40
N LEU A 96 0.74 -23.60 -3.07
CA LEU A 96 -0.22 -24.36 -2.28
C LEU A 96 -1.64 -23.77 -2.40
N GLN A 97 -1.78 -22.45 -2.30
CA GLN A 97 -3.08 -21.78 -2.46
C GLN A 97 -3.67 -22.02 -3.85
N ALA A 98 -2.83 -21.96 -4.90
CA ALA A 98 -3.26 -22.27 -6.26
C ALA A 98 -3.66 -23.73 -6.46
N ALA A 99 -2.96 -24.67 -5.80
CA ALA A 99 -3.30 -26.09 -5.89
C ALA A 99 -4.66 -26.42 -5.25
N ILE A 100 -5.08 -25.66 -4.23
CA ILE A 100 -6.35 -25.84 -3.52
C ILE A 100 -7.49 -25.04 -4.18
N ALA A 101 -7.17 -24.02 -4.98
CA ALA A 101 -8.16 -23.12 -5.56
C ALA A 101 -9.29 -23.83 -6.34
N PRO A 102 -9.04 -24.84 -7.21
CA PRO A 102 -10.12 -25.55 -7.90
C PRO A 102 -11.15 -26.19 -6.96
N SER A 103 -10.69 -26.71 -5.81
CA SER A 103 -11.57 -27.32 -4.80
C SER A 103 -12.43 -26.29 -4.07
N ILE A 104 -11.98 -25.04 -3.97
CA ILE A 104 -12.78 -23.93 -3.41
C ILE A 104 -13.74 -23.39 -4.47
N ALA A 105 -13.28 -23.27 -5.72
CA ALA A 105 -14.09 -22.78 -6.83
C ALA A 105 -15.36 -23.61 -7.07
N SER A 106 -15.33 -24.91 -6.79
CA SER A 106 -16.49 -25.80 -7.02
C SER A 106 -17.71 -25.53 -6.13
N VAL A 107 -17.56 -24.73 -5.07
CA VAL A 107 -18.66 -24.34 -4.17
C VAL A 107 -19.02 -22.86 -4.28
N LEU A 108 -18.50 -22.16 -5.30
CA LEU A 108 -18.68 -20.72 -5.48
C LEU A 108 -19.25 -20.38 -6.86
N ASP A 109 -20.20 -19.44 -6.90
CA ASP A 109 -20.55 -18.70 -8.11
C ASP A 109 -19.40 -17.73 -8.45
N LEU A 110 -18.54 -18.16 -9.39
CA LEU A 110 -17.33 -17.42 -9.76
C LEU A 110 -17.64 -16.04 -10.33
N VAL A 111 -18.78 -15.84 -11.00
CA VAL A 111 -19.17 -14.55 -11.57
C VAL A 111 -19.40 -13.52 -10.46
N THR A 112 -20.11 -13.90 -9.39
CA THR A 112 -20.29 -13.03 -8.22
C THR A 112 -18.97 -12.82 -7.51
N PHE A 113 -18.20 -13.88 -7.29
CA PHE A 113 -16.92 -13.80 -6.58
C PHE A 113 -15.91 -12.88 -7.30
N GLU A 114 -15.80 -12.98 -8.63
CA GLU A 114 -14.94 -12.15 -9.47
C GLU A 114 -15.23 -10.65 -9.30
N ARG A 115 -16.51 -10.27 -9.21
CA ARG A 115 -16.92 -8.88 -8.96
C ARG A 115 -16.44 -8.37 -7.61
N PHE A 116 -16.49 -9.21 -6.58
CA PHE A 116 -15.94 -8.86 -5.27
C PHE A 116 -14.41 -8.78 -5.32
N ALA A 117 -13.73 -9.69 -6.01
CA ALA A 117 -12.28 -9.61 -6.19
C ALA A 117 -11.87 -8.30 -6.91
N ALA A 118 -12.56 -7.93 -7.98
CA ALA A 118 -12.37 -6.65 -8.66
C ALA A 118 -12.59 -5.46 -7.70
N LEU A 119 -13.63 -5.51 -6.86
CA LEU A 119 -13.92 -4.48 -5.86
C LEU A 119 -12.83 -4.38 -4.79
N VAL A 120 -12.26 -5.51 -4.33
CA VAL A 120 -11.13 -5.54 -3.39
C VAL A 120 -9.94 -4.78 -3.97
N ILE A 121 -9.55 -5.11 -5.21
CA ILE A 121 -8.40 -4.49 -5.87
C ILE A 121 -8.65 -2.99 -6.10
N ALA A 122 -9.85 -2.62 -6.55
CA ALA A 122 -10.24 -1.22 -6.69
C ALA A 122 -10.16 -0.47 -5.36
N ALA A 123 -10.58 -1.10 -4.25
CA ALA A 123 -10.52 -0.51 -2.93
C ALA A 123 -9.08 -0.31 -2.43
N ILE A 124 -8.18 -1.27 -2.70
CA ILE A 124 -6.75 -1.15 -2.35
C ILE A 124 -6.09 -0.05 -3.18
N ALA A 125 -6.37 0.01 -4.48
CA ALA A 125 -5.88 1.08 -5.34
C ALA A 125 -6.33 2.45 -4.86
N ALA A 126 -7.62 2.60 -4.55
CA ALA A 126 -8.20 3.84 -4.05
C ALA A 126 -7.61 4.25 -2.69
N LYS A 127 -7.43 3.29 -1.76
CA LYS A 127 -6.72 3.51 -0.49
C LYS A 127 -5.31 4.03 -0.74
N THR A 128 -4.57 3.38 -1.62
CA THR A 128 -3.17 3.74 -1.92
C THR A 128 -3.07 5.13 -2.55
N ALA A 129 -4.03 5.51 -3.38
CA ALA A 129 -4.06 6.83 -4.03
C ALA A 129 -4.57 7.96 -3.13
N SER A 130 -5.38 7.69 -2.11
CA SER A 130 -5.99 8.74 -1.29
C SER A 130 -6.27 8.30 0.16
N ALA A 131 -5.64 9.00 1.10
CA ALA A 131 -5.87 8.83 2.53
C ALA A 131 -7.34 9.05 2.92
N ARG A 132 -8.01 10.06 2.33
CA ARG A 132 -9.43 10.34 2.63
C ARG A 132 -10.37 9.22 2.20
N ILE A 133 -10.12 8.61 1.05
CA ILE A 133 -10.96 7.51 0.56
C ILE A 133 -10.74 6.24 1.39
N GLY A 134 -9.53 6.07 1.95
CA GLY A 134 -9.21 4.90 2.75
C GLY A 134 -9.98 4.76 4.06
N GLU A 135 -10.49 5.87 4.62
CA GLU A 135 -11.28 5.87 5.86
C GLU A 135 -12.70 5.32 5.67
N TYR A 136 -13.27 5.46 4.47
CA TYR A 136 -14.65 5.02 4.18
C TYR A 136 -14.74 3.61 3.62
N LEU A 137 -13.65 3.09 3.05
CA LEU A 137 -13.66 1.80 2.37
C LEU A 137 -13.39 0.66 3.35
N PRO A 138 -14.16 -0.45 3.29
CA PRO A 138 -13.90 -1.63 4.11
C PRO A 138 -12.52 -2.24 3.83
N GLY A 139 -11.99 -2.99 4.80
CA GLY A 139 -10.73 -3.72 4.62
C GLY A 139 -10.84 -4.81 3.54
N PRO A 140 -9.75 -5.14 2.82
CA PRO A 140 -9.73 -6.19 1.81
C PRO A 140 -10.35 -7.50 2.30
N GLY A 141 -9.92 -7.99 3.48
CA GLY A 141 -10.43 -9.23 4.06
C GLY A 141 -11.94 -9.21 4.36
N VAL A 142 -12.53 -8.04 4.69
CA VAL A 142 -13.97 -7.91 4.90
C VAL A 142 -14.72 -8.05 3.57
N ILE A 143 -14.22 -7.40 2.52
CA ILE A 143 -14.81 -7.50 1.18
C ILE A 143 -14.70 -8.95 0.67
N ILE A 144 -13.56 -9.61 0.87
CA ILE A 144 -13.35 -11.01 0.49
C ILE A 144 -14.31 -11.92 1.26
N ALA A 145 -14.47 -11.74 2.57
CA ALA A 145 -15.39 -12.54 3.38
C ALA A 145 -16.85 -12.36 2.93
N LEU A 146 -17.27 -11.13 2.64
CA LEU A 146 -18.59 -10.85 2.07
C LEU A 146 -18.74 -11.46 0.68
N GLY A 147 -17.70 -11.39 -0.15
CA GLY A 147 -17.68 -12.00 -1.47
C GLY A 147 -17.84 -13.50 -1.41
N LEU A 148 -17.06 -14.18 -0.58
CA LEU A 148 -17.21 -15.61 -0.32
C LEU A 148 -18.62 -15.95 0.13
N LEU A 149 -19.16 -15.23 1.12
CA LEU A 149 -20.50 -15.49 1.64
C LEU A 149 -21.59 -15.28 0.57
N ALA A 150 -21.46 -14.23 -0.24
CA ALA A 150 -22.39 -13.90 -1.30
C ALA A 150 -22.29 -14.85 -2.50
N SER A 151 -21.12 -15.43 -2.74
CA SER A 151 -20.87 -16.35 -3.85
C SER A 151 -21.07 -17.82 -3.48
N LEU A 152 -21.44 -18.18 -2.24
CA LEU A 152 -21.62 -19.58 -1.87
C LEU A 152 -22.75 -20.22 -2.69
N ASP A 153 -22.39 -21.24 -3.48
CA ASP A 153 -23.33 -22.09 -4.20
C ASP A 153 -23.02 -23.57 -3.89
N PRO A 154 -23.58 -24.12 -2.80
CA PRO A 154 -23.32 -25.49 -2.39
C PRO A 154 -23.95 -26.54 -3.32
N GLU A 155 -24.83 -26.15 -4.25
CA GLU A 155 -25.49 -27.08 -5.17
C GLU A 155 -24.54 -27.60 -6.25
N GLY A 156 -23.43 -26.89 -6.52
CA GLY A 156 -22.38 -27.25 -7.50
C GLY A 156 -21.21 -28.06 -6.94
N ALA A 157 -21.21 -28.44 -5.66
CA ALA A 157 -20.04 -28.96 -4.95
C ALA A 157 -19.47 -30.27 -5.55
N THR A 158 -18.36 -30.16 -6.28
CA THR A 158 -17.55 -31.30 -6.74
C THR A 158 -16.17 -31.27 -6.07
N PHE A 159 -15.79 -32.39 -5.43
CA PHE A 159 -14.42 -32.55 -4.94
C PHE A 159 -13.53 -33.02 -6.08
N GLU A 160 -13.01 -32.06 -6.85
CA GLU A 160 -11.96 -32.32 -7.81
C GLU A 160 -10.60 -32.18 -7.11
N ILE A 161 -9.94 -33.32 -6.88
CA ILE A 161 -8.56 -33.40 -6.37
C ILE A 161 -7.61 -33.45 -7.58
N LEU A 162 -7.87 -32.63 -8.58
CA LEU A 162 -6.98 -32.46 -9.73
C LEU A 162 -6.46 -31.03 -9.68
N ALA A 163 -5.32 -30.85 -9.03
CA ALA A 163 -4.61 -29.59 -9.08
C ALA A 163 -4.30 -29.28 -10.55
N ASP A 164 -4.70 -28.10 -11.02
CA ASP A 164 -4.32 -27.63 -12.36
C ASP A 164 -2.82 -27.28 -12.36
N PRO A 165 -1.97 -28.05 -13.07
CA PRO A 165 -0.53 -27.80 -13.07
C PRO A 165 -0.18 -26.43 -13.65
N MET A 166 -0.99 -25.92 -14.59
CA MET A 166 -0.76 -24.62 -15.22
C MET A 166 -1.07 -23.48 -14.24
N LEU A 167 -2.17 -23.58 -13.50
CA LEU A 167 -2.51 -22.59 -12.47
C LEU A 167 -1.43 -22.53 -11.37
N VAL A 168 -0.93 -23.68 -10.92
CA VAL A 168 0.17 -23.75 -9.95
C VAL A 168 1.47 -23.16 -10.53
N ALA A 169 1.78 -23.44 -11.79
CA ALA A 169 2.93 -22.85 -12.46
C ALA A 169 2.84 -21.32 -12.59
N ASN A 170 1.65 -20.80 -12.92
CA ASN A 170 1.41 -19.36 -12.99
C ASN A 170 1.44 -18.70 -11.61
N ALA A 171 0.97 -19.37 -10.56
CA ALA A 171 1.11 -18.90 -9.19
C ALA A 171 2.57 -18.85 -8.72
N LEU A 172 3.35 -19.89 -9.03
CA LEU A 172 4.81 -19.91 -8.82
C LEU A 172 5.50 -18.78 -9.57
N LEU A 173 5.08 -18.53 -10.83
CA LEU A 173 5.59 -17.44 -11.65
C LEU A 173 5.27 -16.10 -10.98
N ALA A 174 4.04 -15.84 -10.59
CA ALA A 174 3.63 -14.56 -9.99
C ALA A 174 4.41 -14.28 -8.70
N ALA A 175 4.45 -15.24 -7.78
CA ALA A 175 5.23 -15.12 -6.55
C ALA A 175 6.74 -14.98 -6.85
N GLY A 176 7.26 -15.75 -7.81
CA GLY A 176 8.64 -15.69 -8.26
C GLY A 176 9.02 -14.33 -8.86
N ILE A 177 8.13 -13.71 -9.62
CA ILE A 177 8.32 -12.35 -10.17
C ILE A 177 8.33 -11.31 -9.06
N GLY A 178 7.43 -11.40 -8.09
CA GLY A 178 7.44 -10.51 -6.93
C GLY A 178 8.74 -10.61 -6.12
N VAL A 179 9.20 -11.83 -5.86
CA VAL A 179 10.47 -12.09 -5.16
C VAL A 179 11.67 -11.67 -6.00
N GLY A 180 11.67 -11.94 -7.30
CA GLY A 180 12.71 -11.53 -8.23
C GLY A 180 12.82 -10.01 -8.35
N PHE A 181 11.68 -9.32 -8.33
CA PHE A 181 11.65 -7.86 -8.26
C PHE A 181 12.24 -7.35 -6.95
N ALA A 182 11.82 -7.89 -5.80
CA ALA A 182 12.40 -7.55 -4.49
C ALA A 182 13.92 -7.81 -4.43
N LEU A 183 14.40 -8.89 -5.04
CA LEU A 183 15.83 -9.18 -5.16
C LEU A 183 16.55 -8.14 -6.01
N SER A 184 15.95 -7.72 -7.11
CA SER A 184 16.50 -6.67 -7.96
C SER A 184 16.63 -5.37 -7.17
N LEU A 185 15.59 -4.99 -6.40
CA LEU A 185 15.65 -3.82 -5.51
C LEU A 185 16.75 -3.94 -4.45
N ALA A 186 16.94 -5.11 -3.85
CA ALA A 186 17.99 -5.33 -2.85
C ALA A 186 19.40 -5.24 -3.45
N VAL A 187 19.60 -5.77 -4.66
CA VAL A 187 20.90 -5.74 -5.35
C VAL A 187 21.23 -4.34 -5.85
N PHE A 188 20.26 -3.65 -6.44
CA PHE A 188 20.44 -2.32 -7.01
C PHE A 188 20.09 -1.18 -6.04
N GLY A 189 19.75 -1.50 -4.79
CA GLY A 189 19.27 -0.55 -3.77
C GLY A 189 20.12 0.71 -3.62
N PRO A 190 21.47 0.62 -3.55
CA PRO A 190 22.32 1.80 -3.46
C PRO A 190 22.21 2.77 -4.64
N VAL A 191 21.89 2.25 -5.83
CA VAL A 191 21.66 3.06 -7.04
C VAL A 191 20.23 3.60 -7.03
N LEU A 192 19.23 2.74 -6.79
CA LEU A 192 17.82 3.15 -6.81
C LEU A 192 17.50 4.23 -5.78
N ARG A 193 18.07 4.15 -4.57
CA ARG A 193 17.86 5.18 -3.52
C ARG A 193 18.30 6.59 -3.93
N ARG A 194 19.15 6.73 -4.96
CA ARG A 194 19.62 8.02 -5.47
C ARG A 194 18.79 8.58 -6.61
N TYR A 195 18.12 7.71 -7.36
CA TYR A 195 17.50 8.08 -8.64
C TYR A 195 16.00 7.80 -8.68
N VAL A 196 15.41 7.21 -7.63
CA VAL A 196 13.99 6.82 -7.63
C VAL A 196 13.24 7.56 -6.54
N ASP A 197 12.24 8.34 -6.94
CA ASP A 197 11.21 8.86 -6.05
C ASP A 197 10.21 7.74 -5.71
N VAL A 198 10.30 7.24 -4.47
CA VAL A 198 9.47 6.13 -3.97
C VAL A 198 7.99 6.54 -3.87
N ASP A 199 7.70 7.81 -3.58
CA ASP A 199 6.31 8.30 -3.49
C ASP A 199 5.66 8.37 -4.86
N ARG A 200 6.40 8.85 -5.86
CA ARG A 200 5.93 8.86 -7.25
C ARG A 200 5.72 7.46 -7.79
N PHE A 201 6.64 6.54 -7.51
CA PHE A 201 6.49 5.12 -7.85
C PHE A 201 5.24 4.54 -7.17
N ARG A 202 5.04 4.81 -5.88
CA ARG A 202 3.90 4.33 -5.09
C ARG A 202 2.56 4.79 -5.67
N PHE A 203 2.46 6.06 -6.05
CA PHE A 203 1.26 6.58 -6.72
C PHE A 203 1.03 5.90 -8.07
N GLY A 204 2.08 5.69 -8.86
CA GLY A 204 1.99 4.98 -10.13
C GLY A 204 1.56 3.52 -9.99
N CYS A 205 2.04 2.81 -8.97
CA CYS A 205 1.55 1.47 -8.64
C CYS A 205 0.06 1.47 -8.25
N ALA A 206 -0.42 2.50 -7.54
CA ALA A 206 -1.83 2.63 -7.21
C ALA A 206 -2.69 2.79 -8.47
N LEU A 207 -2.23 3.59 -9.44
CA LEU A 207 -2.90 3.76 -10.73
C LEU A 207 -2.91 2.46 -11.55
N ALA A 208 -1.78 1.76 -11.63
CA ALA A 208 -1.69 0.46 -12.29
C ALA A 208 -2.66 -0.53 -11.65
N LEU A 209 -2.66 -0.62 -10.31
CA LEU A 209 -3.57 -1.46 -9.55
C LEU A 209 -5.04 -1.06 -9.76
N GLY A 210 -5.34 0.23 -9.94
CA GLY A 210 -6.69 0.72 -10.20
C GLY A 210 -7.26 0.30 -11.57
N ILE A 211 -6.40 -0.05 -12.52
CA ILE A 211 -6.82 -0.55 -13.85
C ILE A 211 -7.01 -2.07 -13.84
N LEU A 212 -6.33 -2.79 -12.94
CA LEU A 212 -6.41 -4.24 -12.84
C LEU A 212 -7.84 -4.80 -12.68
N PRO A 213 -8.75 -4.21 -11.87
CA PRO A 213 -10.15 -4.63 -11.79
C PRO A 213 -10.87 -4.61 -13.14
N LEU A 214 -10.53 -3.65 -14.00
CA LEU A 214 -11.13 -3.52 -15.32
C LEU A 214 -10.69 -4.67 -16.23
N SER A 215 -9.41 -5.02 -16.20
CA SER A 215 -8.89 -6.20 -16.89
C SER A 215 -9.50 -7.49 -16.37
N LEU A 216 -9.69 -7.61 -15.05
CA LEU A 216 -10.28 -8.78 -14.41
C LEU A 216 -11.72 -9.02 -14.88
N LEU A 217 -12.52 -7.95 -14.97
CA LEU A 217 -13.91 -7.98 -15.45
C LEU A 217 -14.07 -8.17 -16.97
N GLY A 218 -13.01 -8.60 -17.66
CA GLY A 218 -13.03 -8.87 -19.10
C GLY A 218 -13.14 -7.63 -19.99
N MET A 219 -12.95 -6.41 -19.45
CA MET A 219 -12.83 -5.23 -20.30
C MET A 219 -11.50 -5.25 -21.07
N ALA A 220 -11.46 -4.61 -22.24
CA ALA A 220 -10.34 -4.63 -23.17
C ALA A 220 -9.10 -3.84 -22.70
N PHE A 221 -8.73 -3.99 -21.42
CA PHE A 221 -7.57 -3.37 -20.79
C PHE A 221 -6.38 -4.31 -20.71
N GLY A 222 -6.53 -5.64 -20.83
CA GLY A 222 -5.43 -6.60 -20.96
C GLY A 222 -4.21 -6.26 -20.08
N GLN A 223 -3.08 -5.95 -20.74
CA GLN A 223 -1.78 -5.60 -20.13
C GLN A 223 -1.61 -4.10 -19.81
N ALA A 224 -2.68 -3.31 -19.82
CA ALA A 224 -2.64 -1.90 -19.46
C ALA A 224 -2.10 -1.65 -18.04
N PRO A 225 -2.43 -2.44 -17.00
CA PRO A 225 -1.81 -2.27 -15.68
C PRO A 225 -0.28 -2.41 -15.74
N LEU A 226 0.24 -3.39 -16.49
CA LEU A 226 1.67 -3.57 -16.70
C LEU A 226 2.29 -2.36 -17.42
N ALA A 227 1.65 -1.87 -18.49
CA ALA A 227 2.13 -0.69 -19.21
C ALA A 227 2.17 0.56 -18.31
N VAL A 228 1.14 0.75 -17.48
CA VAL A 228 1.06 1.86 -16.52
C VAL A 228 2.13 1.71 -15.44
N LEU A 229 2.42 0.51 -14.98
CA LEU A 229 3.53 0.26 -14.05
C LEU A 229 4.89 0.60 -14.67
N VAL A 230 5.11 0.27 -15.94
CA VAL A 230 6.36 0.64 -16.65
C VAL A 230 6.47 2.15 -16.77
N VAL A 231 5.41 2.83 -17.21
CA VAL A 231 5.37 4.30 -17.31
C VAL A 231 5.58 4.94 -15.94
N ALA A 232 4.95 4.41 -14.88
CA ALA A 232 5.16 4.84 -13.51
C ALA A 232 6.62 4.71 -13.07
N GLY A 233 7.25 3.57 -13.38
CA GLY A 233 8.67 3.34 -13.10
C GLY A 233 9.57 4.35 -13.82
N LEU A 234 9.29 4.66 -15.08
CA LEU A 234 10.03 5.67 -15.84
C LEU A 234 9.84 7.08 -15.26
N PHE A 235 8.61 7.45 -14.88
CA PHE A 235 8.33 8.74 -14.27
C PHE A 235 8.89 8.87 -12.85
N ALA A 236 9.04 7.76 -12.12
CA ALA A 236 9.65 7.75 -10.81
C ALA A 236 11.17 7.99 -10.84
N LEU A 237 11.80 7.91 -12.01
CA LEU A 237 13.22 8.25 -12.15
C LEU A 237 13.41 9.76 -12.06
N ASP A 238 14.22 10.19 -11.09
CA ASP A 238 14.63 11.57 -10.88
C ASP A 238 16.16 11.69 -11.06
N PRO A 239 16.64 11.98 -12.29
CA PRO A 239 18.07 12.04 -12.60
C PRO A 239 18.77 13.31 -12.10
N ASP A 240 18.01 14.37 -11.80
CA ASP A 240 18.52 15.69 -11.42
C ASP A 240 18.69 15.83 -9.90
N GLY A 241 18.39 14.77 -9.14
CA GLY A 241 18.36 14.66 -7.69
C GLY A 241 19.07 15.80 -6.96
N GLU A 242 18.31 16.82 -6.58
CA GLU A 242 18.72 17.71 -5.51
C GLU A 242 19.05 16.80 -4.32
N GLU A 243 20.31 16.80 -3.91
CA GLU A 243 20.79 16.03 -2.77
C GLU A 243 19.78 16.21 -1.64
N GLY A 244 19.10 15.12 -1.27
CA GLY A 244 18.01 15.15 -0.30
C GLY A 244 18.44 15.94 0.93
N ASP A 245 17.77 17.08 1.11
CA ASP A 245 17.86 17.93 2.27
C ASP A 245 17.82 17.04 3.52
N GLU A 246 18.90 17.07 4.32
CA GLU A 246 19.09 16.32 5.56
C GLU A 246 18.10 16.75 6.68
N ALA A 247 16.93 17.28 6.34
CA ALA A 247 15.99 17.93 7.24
C ALA A 247 14.57 17.33 7.21
N THR A 248 14.43 16.01 7.16
CA THR A 248 13.27 15.40 7.84
C THR A 248 13.71 15.02 9.25
N ALA A 249 13.60 16.00 10.15
CA ALA A 249 13.63 15.79 11.58
C ALA A 249 12.83 14.53 11.93
N LYS A 250 13.39 13.68 12.79
CA LYS A 250 12.79 12.47 13.36
C LYS A 250 11.38 12.75 13.91
N GLN A 251 10.38 12.78 13.04
CA GLN A 251 9.00 12.54 13.42
C GLN A 251 8.90 11.05 13.76
N PRO A 252 8.12 10.67 14.79
CA PRO A 252 8.01 9.28 15.18
C PRO A 252 7.42 8.49 14.00
N THR A 253 8.28 7.71 13.33
CA THR A 253 7.91 6.86 12.21
C THR A 253 6.93 5.82 12.72
N GLN A 254 5.69 5.89 12.23
CA GLN A 254 4.73 4.81 12.39
C GLN A 254 5.26 3.59 11.61
N SER A 255 5.29 2.44 12.27
CA SER A 255 5.84 1.17 11.76
C SER A 255 5.29 0.83 10.37
N ALA A 256 6.08 0.20 9.51
CA ALA A 256 5.62 -0.26 8.19
C ALA A 256 4.41 -1.21 8.26
N ALA A 257 4.17 -1.88 9.40
CA ALA A 257 2.94 -2.63 9.67
C ALA A 257 1.70 -1.73 9.79
N ASP A 258 1.85 -0.51 10.32
CA ASP A 258 0.80 0.50 10.37
C ASP A 258 0.58 1.15 8.99
N ARG A 259 1.64 1.28 8.17
CA ARG A 259 1.54 1.73 6.76
C ARG A 259 0.95 0.68 5.80
N ALA A 260 1.16 -0.61 6.08
CA ALA A 260 0.50 -1.69 5.34
C ALA A 260 -1.04 -1.64 5.48
N HIS A 261 -1.54 -1.03 6.57
CA HIS A 261 -2.96 -0.77 6.78
C HIS A 261 -3.38 0.70 6.59
N ARG A 262 -2.45 1.66 6.48
CA ARG A 262 -2.71 3.10 6.40
C ARG A 262 -1.86 3.74 5.32
N THR A 263 -2.52 4.15 4.24
CA THR A 263 -1.92 4.70 3.02
C THR A 263 -1.81 6.22 3.12
N ASP A 264 -0.63 6.71 3.49
CA ASP A 264 -0.34 8.15 3.54
C ASP A 264 -0.19 8.72 2.12
N GLY A 265 -1.28 9.19 1.54
CA GLY A 265 -1.26 9.95 0.29
C GLY A 265 -0.70 11.34 0.57
N GLY A 266 0.49 11.61 0.01
CA GLY A 266 1.32 12.77 0.33
C GLY A 266 0.57 14.09 0.50
N VAL A 267 0.65 14.66 1.70
CA VAL A 267 0.31 16.05 1.96
C VAL A 267 1.57 16.87 1.69
N ARG A 268 1.60 17.59 0.55
CA ARG A 268 2.48 18.76 0.43
C ARG A 268 1.99 19.79 1.44
N ARG A 269 2.76 20.00 2.50
CA ARG A 269 2.57 21.12 3.43
C ARG A 269 2.96 22.38 2.66
N SER A 270 1.97 23.17 2.23
CA SER A 270 2.21 24.52 1.71
C SER A 270 2.90 25.33 2.80
N HIS A 271 4.17 25.69 2.56
CA HIS A 271 4.82 26.76 3.30
C HIS A 271 4.23 28.07 2.75
N ASP A 272 3.21 28.61 3.42
CA ASP A 272 2.89 30.02 3.29
C ASP A 272 3.86 30.77 4.21
N ASP A 273 4.93 31.28 3.62
CA ASP A 273 5.77 32.32 4.20
C ASP A 273 4.96 33.62 4.26
N ALA A 274 4.34 33.87 5.42
CA ALA A 274 3.87 35.21 5.78
C ALA A 274 5.00 35.95 6.47
N ALA A 275 5.63 36.84 5.71
CA ALA A 275 6.68 37.75 6.14
C ALA A 275 6.25 38.58 7.37
N GLU A 276 7.09 38.56 8.40
CA GLU A 276 7.07 39.53 9.50
C GLU A 276 7.61 40.88 8.99
N PRO A 277 6.91 42.01 9.21
CA PRO A 277 7.54 43.32 9.16
C PRO A 277 8.20 43.62 10.52
N GLY A 278 9.47 44.01 10.45
CA GLY A 278 10.35 44.20 11.61
C GLY A 278 9.94 45.32 12.55
N GLU A 279 10.28 45.12 13.83
CA GLU A 279 10.32 46.17 14.85
C GLU A 279 11.74 46.28 15.40
N GLU A 280 12.34 47.44 15.16
CA GLU A 280 13.56 47.90 15.83
C GLU A 280 13.19 48.46 17.22
N ASP A 281 13.89 47.91 18.21
CA ASP A 281 14.49 48.56 19.37
C ASP A 281 13.63 49.19 20.51
N SER A 282 13.99 48.66 21.70
CA SER A 282 14.18 49.32 23.00
C SER A 282 13.01 49.76 23.92
N THR A 283 13.04 49.10 25.09
CA THR A 283 12.87 49.61 26.47
C THR A 283 11.61 49.22 27.29
N VAL A 284 11.89 48.38 28.31
CA VAL A 284 11.55 48.50 29.74
C VAL A 284 10.13 48.92 30.15
N GLY A 285 9.46 48.04 30.91
CA GLY A 285 8.72 48.47 32.11
C GLY A 285 7.28 47.96 32.29
N GLU A 286 7.12 46.98 33.18
CA GLU A 286 6.20 47.02 34.33
C GLU A 286 4.67 47.22 34.10
N SER A 287 3.95 46.12 34.31
CA SER A 287 2.70 46.02 35.09
C SER A 287 1.34 46.50 34.55
N ALA A 288 0.38 45.57 34.71
CA ALA A 288 -0.91 45.73 35.39
C ALA A 288 -2.16 46.27 34.65
N ILE A 289 -3.14 45.35 34.55
CA ILE A 289 -4.49 45.44 35.14
C ILE A 289 -5.54 46.38 34.49
N TYR A 290 -6.64 45.72 34.08
CA TYR A 290 -8.05 46.13 33.99
C TYR A 290 -8.55 47.04 32.84
N ASP A 291 -9.55 46.47 32.15
CA ASP A 291 -10.69 47.08 31.43
C ASP A 291 -11.20 48.40 32.03
N PRO A 292 -11.76 49.34 31.24
CA PRO A 292 -13.14 49.17 30.78
C PRO A 292 -13.55 49.89 29.46
N TYR A 293 -14.49 49.29 28.70
CA TYR A 293 -15.42 50.00 27.77
C TYR A 293 -16.22 51.10 28.50
N PRO A 294 -16.65 52.23 27.87
CA PRO A 294 -17.61 52.32 26.75
C PRO A 294 -17.22 53.44 25.72
N SER A 295 -17.83 53.71 24.56
CA SER A 295 -19.21 54.05 24.17
C SER A 295 -19.22 54.19 22.63
N ASP A 296 -20.13 53.55 21.91
CA ASP A 296 -21.35 54.14 21.32
C ASP A 296 -21.11 55.40 20.46
N ASP A 297 -21.11 55.24 19.13
CA ASP A 297 -21.61 56.25 18.20
C ASP A 297 -22.10 55.55 16.92
N GLY A 298 -23.39 55.78 16.61
CA GLY A 298 -24.14 55.05 15.60
C GLY A 298 -24.26 55.77 14.27
N THR A 299 -24.64 55.00 13.23
CA THR A 299 -25.56 55.41 12.16
C THR A 299 -26.04 54.16 11.42
N ASP A 300 -27.33 53.84 11.57
CA ASP A 300 -28.32 53.67 10.48
C ASP A 300 -27.74 53.42 9.06
N THR A 301 -28.11 52.43 8.25
CA THR A 301 -29.46 51.93 7.94
C THR A 301 -29.40 50.73 6.97
N ALA A 302 -30.32 49.80 7.16
CA ALA A 302 -31.06 49.04 6.13
C ALA A 302 -30.30 48.19 5.06
N GLY A 303 -30.23 46.89 5.33
CA GLY A 303 -30.86 45.90 4.45
C GLY A 303 -30.05 45.33 3.27
N ARG A 304 -29.42 44.17 3.50
CA ARG A 304 -29.50 43.00 2.59
C ARG A 304 -28.91 41.76 3.27
N ALA A 305 -29.76 40.76 3.49
CA ALA A 305 -29.35 39.41 3.85
C ALA A 305 -28.93 38.62 2.58
N PRO A 306 -28.18 37.51 2.74
CA PRO A 306 -27.17 37.06 1.81
C PRO A 306 -27.58 35.79 1.07
N TRP A 307 -27.72 35.85 -0.26
CA TRP A 307 -27.63 34.70 -1.15
C TRP A 307 -27.68 35.17 -2.62
N MET A 308 -26.52 35.20 -3.24
CA MET A 308 -26.29 34.87 -4.64
C MET A 308 -24.92 34.22 -4.72
#